data_AF-A0A7S0VGA1-F1
#
_entry.id   AF-A0A7S0VGA1-F1
#
_cell.length_a   1.000
_cell.length_b   1.000
_cell.length_c   1.000
_cell.angle_alpha   90.00
_cell.angle_beta   90.00
_cell.angle_gamma   90.00
#
_symmetry.space_group_name_H-M   'P 1'
#
loop_
_entity.id
_entity.type
_entity.pdbx_description
1 polymer ?
#
loop_
_entity_poly.entity_id
_entity_poly.type
_entity_poly.pdbx_seq_one_letter_code
_entity_poly.pdbx_strand_id
1 'polypeptide(L)'
;GDPAVGAVESCVGSLTTGERRRSVGTECALQGGGRAVRRDAGLQALVWDYGRYLLASSSWGDSQPANLVGIWSEGLTTPWAGDYHLNINMQMMYWAAHAVGLPEAARPLDTWLAALAERGERTALCMYGAPGWVAHGFTDA
;
A
#
# COMPACT_ATOMS: atom_id res chain seq x y z
N GLY A 1 -10.77 18.32 31.77
CA GLY A 1 -10.44 16.89 31.62
C GLY A 1 -10.64 16.52 30.17
N ASP A 2 -9.63 15.94 29.55
CA ASP A 2 -9.65 15.59 28.12
C ASP A 2 -10.49 14.30 27.92
N PRO A 3 -11.59 14.34 27.13
CA PRO A 3 -12.48 13.19 26.93
C PRO A 3 -11.78 11.99 26.25
N ALA A 4 -10.59 12.18 25.67
CA ALA A 4 -9.78 11.10 25.11
C ALA A 4 -9.15 10.19 26.18
N VAL A 5 -9.00 10.68 27.43
CA VAL A 5 -8.40 9.89 28.53
C VAL A 5 -9.41 8.89 29.11
N GLY A 6 -10.71 9.22 29.11
CA GLY A 6 -11.76 8.38 29.69
C GLY A 6 -12.13 7.15 28.86
N ALA A 7 -11.89 7.16 27.54
CA ALA A 7 -12.23 6.03 26.66
C ALA A 7 -11.27 4.83 26.84
N VAL A 8 -10.04 5.07 27.30
CA VAL A 8 -9.03 4.02 27.51
C VAL A 8 -9.33 3.20 28.77
N GLU A 9 -9.99 3.78 29.77
CA GLU A 9 -10.31 3.09 31.04
C GLU A 9 -11.44 2.06 30.91
N SER A 10 -12.36 2.24 29.94
CA SER A 10 -13.53 1.37 29.77
C SER A 10 -13.19 -0.04 29.25
N CYS A 11 -12.03 -0.25 28.63
CA CYS A 11 -11.68 -1.52 27.99
C CYS A 11 -10.68 -2.38 28.78
N VAL A 12 -10.09 -1.88 29.87
CA VAL A 12 -8.84 -2.46 30.42
C VAL A 12 -8.77 -2.48 31.96
N GLY A 13 -9.92 -2.55 32.62
CA GLY A 13 -10.07 -2.34 34.07
C GLY A 13 -9.27 -3.26 35.01
N SER A 14 -8.61 -4.34 34.55
CA SER A 14 -7.93 -5.30 35.44
C SER A 14 -6.51 -5.72 35.04
N LEU A 15 -5.92 -5.17 33.97
CA LEU A 15 -4.64 -5.68 33.45
C LEU A 15 -3.44 -4.83 33.91
N THR A 16 -2.30 -5.48 34.18
CA THR A 16 -1.04 -4.78 34.50
C THR A 16 -0.57 -3.92 33.32
N THR A 17 0.26 -2.89 33.54
CA THR A 17 0.72 -1.97 32.49
C THR A 17 1.36 -2.68 31.29
N GLY A 18 1.98 -3.86 31.51
CA GLY A 18 2.55 -4.71 30.45
C GLY A 18 1.54 -5.62 29.74
N GLU A 19 0.40 -5.92 30.36
CA GLU A 19 -0.71 -6.68 29.77
C GLU A 19 -1.68 -5.76 29.03
N ARG A 20 -1.93 -4.53 29.53
CA ARG A 20 -2.73 -3.51 28.82
C ARG A 20 -2.21 -3.26 27.41
N ARG A 21 -0.88 -3.25 27.25
CA ARG A 21 -0.23 -3.01 25.95
C ARG A 21 -0.44 -4.16 24.95
N ARG A 22 -0.78 -5.37 25.43
CA ARG A 22 -1.06 -6.55 24.60
C ARG A 22 -2.55 -6.78 24.36
N SER A 23 -3.42 -6.21 25.20
CA SER A 23 -4.87 -6.44 25.16
C SER A 23 -5.66 -5.34 24.45
N VAL A 24 -5.06 -4.18 24.20
CA VAL A 24 -5.70 -3.13 23.41
C VAL A 24 -5.69 -3.58 21.94
N GLY A 25 -6.86 -3.89 21.41
CA GLY A 25 -7.00 -4.21 19.99
C GLY A 25 -6.49 -3.08 19.10
N THR A 26 -5.92 -3.43 17.94
CA THR A 26 -5.31 -2.45 17.01
C THR A 26 -6.25 -1.30 16.66
N GLU A 27 -7.55 -1.58 16.54
CA GLU A 27 -8.60 -0.58 16.32
C GLU A 27 -8.66 0.47 17.45
N CYS A 28 -8.61 0.03 18.70
CA CYS A 28 -8.59 0.92 19.87
C CYS A 28 -7.29 1.73 19.91
N ALA A 29 -6.15 1.11 19.57
CA ALA A 29 -4.86 1.80 19.46
C ALA A 29 -4.84 2.87 18.33
N LEU A 30 -5.67 2.70 17.29
CA LEU A 30 -5.76 3.59 16.13
C LEU A 30 -6.79 4.72 16.28
N GLN A 31 -7.57 4.78 17.37
CA GLN A 31 -8.60 5.83 17.54
C GLN A 31 -8.06 7.27 17.45
N GLY A 32 -6.79 7.48 17.80
CA GLY A 32 -6.10 8.78 17.62
C GLY A 32 -5.55 9.04 16.22
N GLY A 33 -5.80 8.14 15.26
CA GLY A 33 -5.31 8.18 13.88
C GLY A 33 -3.79 8.36 13.79
N GLY A 34 -3.33 9.21 12.87
CA GLY A 34 -1.89 9.49 12.71
C GLY A 34 -1.21 10.05 13.96
N ARG A 35 -1.93 10.69 14.90
CA ARG A 35 -1.35 11.13 16.18
C ARG A 35 -1.03 9.95 17.11
N ALA A 36 -1.85 8.91 17.10
CA ALA A 36 -1.60 7.70 17.87
C ALA A 36 -0.36 6.96 17.33
N VAL A 37 -0.29 6.77 16.00
CA VAL A 37 0.88 6.16 15.34
C VAL A 37 2.15 6.92 15.70
N ARG A 38 2.17 8.26 15.63
CA ARG A 38 3.37 9.05 15.96
C ARG A 38 3.84 8.96 17.42
N ARG A 39 2.96 8.56 18.35
CA ARG A 39 3.27 8.52 19.78
C ARG A 39 3.52 7.12 20.32
N ASP A 40 3.17 6.08 19.56
CA ASP A 40 3.38 4.68 19.96
C ASP A 40 4.37 3.97 19.03
N ALA A 41 5.56 3.69 19.55
CA ALA A 41 6.62 2.97 18.81
C ALA A 41 6.21 1.56 18.39
N GLY A 42 5.34 0.89 19.15
CA GLY A 42 4.82 -0.44 18.78
C GLY A 42 3.86 -0.35 17.60
N LEU A 43 3.03 0.70 17.55
CA LEU A 43 2.14 0.94 16.42
C LEU A 43 2.91 1.40 15.17
N GLN A 44 4.01 2.13 15.33
CA GLN A 44 4.91 2.46 14.21
C GLN A 44 5.55 1.22 13.62
N ALA A 45 6.10 0.34 14.46
CA ALA A 45 6.66 -0.93 14.01
C ALA A 45 5.60 -1.80 13.32
N LEU A 46 4.38 -1.85 13.87
CA LEU A 46 3.28 -2.59 13.25
C LEU A 46 2.92 -2.03 11.87
N VAL A 47 2.78 -0.72 11.70
CA VAL A 47 2.48 -0.10 10.39
C VAL A 47 3.62 -0.32 9.39
N TRP A 48 4.87 -0.27 9.87
CA TRP A 48 6.05 -0.56 9.05
C TRP A 48 6.02 -2.00 8.53
N ASP A 49 5.83 -2.98 9.41
CA ASP A 49 5.75 -4.39 9.05
C ASP A 49 4.51 -4.69 8.20
N TYR A 50 3.41 -3.98 8.44
CA TYR A 50 2.19 -4.12 7.66
C TYR A 50 2.38 -3.65 6.20
N GLY A 51 3.07 -2.54 5.96
CA GLY A 51 3.41 -2.11 4.60
C GLY A 51 4.25 -3.14 3.84
N ARG A 52 5.24 -3.74 4.51
CA ARG A 52 6.04 -4.86 3.96
C ARG A 52 5.17 -6.07 3.63
N TYR A 53 4.29 -6.43 4.56
CA TYR A 53 3.36 -7.55 4.40
C TYR A 53 2.42 -7.34 3.21
N LEU A 54 1.84 -6.14 3.07
CA LEU A 54 0.93 -5.83 1.96
C LEU A 54 1.64 -5.90 0.61
N LEU A 55 2.84 -5.32 0.49
CA LEU A 55 3.61 -5.37 -0.75
C LEU A 55 3.96 -6.82 -1.13
N ALA A 56 4.53 -7.58 -0.20
CA ALA A 56 4.90 -8.98 -0.45
C ALA A 56 3.68 -9.87 -0.77
N SER A 57 2.52 -9.57 -0.20
CA SER A 57 1.30 -10.37 -0.42
C SER A 57 0.55 -10.02 -1.70
N SER A 58 0.75 -8.82 -2.25
CA SER A 58 0.07 -8.33 -3.46
C SER A 58 0.95 -8.36 -4.70
N SER A 59 2.27 -8.44 -4.56
CA SER A 59 3.24 -8.39 -5.66
C SER A 59 4.38 -9.37 -5.40
N TRP A 60 4.28 -10.58 -5.95
CA TRP A 60 5.31 -11.61 -5.78
C TRP A 60 5.35 -12.62 -6.94
N GLY A 61 6.55 -13.11 -7.27
CA GLY A 61 6.75 -14.11 -8.31
C GLY A 61 6.25 -13.63 -9.67
N ASP A 62 5.37 -14.42 -10.29
CA ASP A 62 4.79 -14.14 -11.61
C ASP A 62 3.41 -13.45 -11.54
N SER A 63 3.08 -12.81 -10.41
CA SER A 63 1.84 -12.05 -10.27
C SER A 63 1.84 -10.79 -11.15
N GLN A 64 0.68 -10.16 -11.28
CA GLN A 64 0.63 -8.75 -11.67
C GLN A 64 1.20 -7.88 -10.53
N PRO A 65 1.67 -6.66 -10.82
CA PRO A 65 2.02 -5.72 -9.78
C PRO A 65 0.80 -5.29 -8.96
N ALA A 66 1.03 -4.77 -7.76
CA ALA A 66 0.00 -4.23 -6.90
C ALA A 66 -0.66 -3.01 -7.56
N ASN A 67 -1.98 -3.07 -7.73
CA ASN A 67 -2.78 -1.96 -8.26
C ASN A 67 -3.23 -1.02 -7.13
N LEU A 68 -4.15 -0.08 -7.39
CA LEU A 68 -4.65 0.88 -6.39
C LEU A 68 -5.20 0.26 -5.10
N VAL A 69 -5.64 -0.99 -5.14
CA VAL A 69 -6.16 -1.74 -3.99
C VAL A 69 -5.31 -2.99 -3.69
N GLY A 70 -4.10 -3.08 -4.24
CA GLY A 70 -3.24 -4.26 -4.19
C GLY A 70 -3.86 -5.43 -4.95
N ILE A 71 -4.51 -6.34 -4.21
CA ILE A 71 -5.29 -7.46 -4.75
C ILE A 71 -6.65 -7.59 -4.06
N TRP A 72 -7.02 -6.62 -3.21
CA TRP A 72 -8.15 -6.72 -2.29
C TRP A 72 -9.29 -5.80 -2.73
N SER A 73 -10.29 -6.36 -3.40
CA SER A 73 -11.53 -5.66 -3.77
C SER A 73 -12.75 -6.43 -3.26
N GLU A 74 -13.71 -5.71 -2.67
CA GLU A 74 -15.04 -6.23 -2.35
C GLU A 74 -16.00 -5.90 -3.50
N GLY A 75 -15.97 -6.74 -4.55
CA GLY A 75 -16.89 -6.64 -5.69
C GLY A 75 -16.22 -6.28 -7.01
N LEU A 76 -17.08 -6.11 -8.03
CA LEU A 76 -16.66 -5.89 -9.43
C LEU A 76 -16.34 -4.42 -9.74
N THR A 77 -16.82 -3.49 -8.91
CA THR A 77 -16.62 -2.05 -9.10
C THR A 77 -15.81 -1.48 -7.95
N THR A 78 -14.61 -1.02 -8.28
CA THR A 78 -13.68 -0.38 -7.36
C THR A 78 -13.59 1.13 -7.64
N PRO A 79 -13.31 1.95 -6.62
CA PRO A 79 -12.93 3.34 -6.85
C PRO A 79 -11.78 3.43 -7.85
N TRP A 80 -11.91 4.31 -8.85
CA TRP A 80 -10.95 4.48 -9.95
C TRP A 80 -10.59 3.17 -10.66
N ALA A 81 -11.55 2.25 -10.78
CA ALA A 81 -11.40 0.95 -11.41
C ALA A 81 -10.34 0.03 -10.78
N GLY A 82 -9.71 0.42 -9.66
CA GLY A 82 -8.61 -0.35 -9.07
C GLY A 82 -7.47 -0.55 -10.07
N ASP A 83 -7.30 0.38 -11.01
CA ASP A 83 -6.35 0.28 -12.11
C ASP A 83 -4.92 0.67 -11.67
N TYR A 84 -4.04 0.90 -12.63
CA TYR A 84 -2.69 1.40 -12.39
C TYR A 84 -2.60 2.89 -12.71
N HIS A 85 -2.68 3.75 -11.68
CA HIS A 85 -2.40 5.18 -11.82
C HIS A 85 -0.91 5.48 -11.83
N LEU A 86 -0.39 5.91 -12.98
CA LEU A 86 1.03 6.10 -13.28
C LEU A 86 1.56 7.51 -12.97
N ASN A 87 0.73 8.38 -12.38
CA ASN A 87 1.13 9.74 -12.03
C ASN A 87 1.60 9.91 -10.58
N ILE A 88 1.42 8.90 -9.71
CA ILE A 88 2.01 8.83 -8.37
C ILE A 88 1.77 7.47 -7.69
N ASN A 89 0.56 6.90 -7.83
CA ASN A 89 0.11 5.81 -6.96
C ASN A 89 0.90 4.54 -7.18
N MET A 90 1.09 4.15 -8.45
CA MET A 90 1.89 2.98 -8.80
C MET A 90 3.31 3.12 -8.26
N GLN A 91 3.95 4.27 -8.44
CA GLN A 91 5.30 4.50 -7.94
C GLN A 91 5.36 4.42 -6.41
N MET A 92 4.36 4.99 -5.73
CA MET A 92 4.28 5.00 -4.28
C MET A 92 4.23 3.60 -3.68
N MET A 93 3.50 2.66 -4.30
CA MET A 93 3.44 1.27 -3.84
C MET A 93 4.82 0.61 -3.78
N TYR A 94 5.75 1.01 -4.66
CA TYR A 94 7.04 0.36 -4.83
C TYR A 94 8.25 1.14 -4.29
N TRP A 95 8.10 2.40 -3.87
CA TRP A 95 9.21 3.21 -3.32
C TRP A 95 10.03 2.50 -2.25
N ALA A 96 9.34 1.77 -1.36
CA ALA A 96 9.96 1.12 -0.23
C ALA A 96 10.55 -0.26 -0.56
N ALA A 97 10.22 -0.88 -1.71
CA ALA A 97 10.49 -2.30 -1.99
C ALA A 97 11.96 -2.69 -1.71
N HIS A 98 12.92 -1.95 -2.29
CA HIS A 98 14.34 -2.18 -2.05
C HIS A 98 14.79 -1.76 -0.64
N ALA A 99 14.32 -0.60 -0.16
CA ALA A 99 14.73 -0.04 1.13
C ALA A 99 14.34 -0.93 2.32
N VAL A 100 13.24 -1.68 2.17
CA VAL A 100 12.77 -2.64 3.18
C VAL A 100 13.26 -4.07 2.89
N GLY A 101 14.22 -4.28 1.98
CA GLY A 101 14.76 -5.61 1.71
C GLY A 101 13.71 -6.59 1.15
N LEU A 102 12.82 -6.09 0.30
CA LEU A 102 11.89 -6.88 -0.53
C LEU A 102 12.08 -6.57 -2.03
N PRO A 103 13.31 -6.63 -2.58
CA PRO A 103 13.54 -6.33 -3.99
C PRO A 103 12.80 -7.31 -4.92
N GLU A 104 12.57 -8.55 -4.50
CA GLU A 104 11.83 -9.55 -5.28
C GLU A 104 10.37 -9.16 -5.49
N ALA A 105 9.78 -8.40 -4.56
CA ALA A 105 8.41 -7.92 -4.68
C ALA A 105 8.27 -6.87 -5.80
N ALA A 106 9.36 -6.25 -6.27
CA ALA A 106 9.35 -5.32 -7.40
C ALA A 106 9.42 -6.02 -8.77
N ARG A 107 9.75 -7.31 -8.83
CA ARG A 107 9.86 -8.05 -10.11
C ARG A 107 8.57 -8.06 -10.94
N PRO A 108 7.37 -8.22 -10.36
CA PRO A 108 6.11 -8.07 -11.10
C PRO A 108 6.00 -6.72 -11.83
N LEU A 109 6.44 -5.63 -11.18
CA LEU A 109 6.44 -4.29 -11.79
C LEU A 109 7.42 -4.23 -12.96
N ASP A 110 8.63 -4.78 -12.84
CA ASP A 110 9.62 -4.78 -13.91
C ASP A 110 9.11 -5.49 -15.18
N THR A 111 8.55 -6.69 -15.00
CA THR A 111 7.97 -7.48 -16.10
C THR A 111 6.79 -6.74 -16.73
N TRP A 112 5.94 -6.15 -15.89
CA TRP A 112 4.78 -5.39 -16.35
C TRP A 112 5.18 -4.12 -17.11
N LEU A 113 6.21 -3.40 -16.66
CA LEU A 113 6.75 -2.22 -17.37
C LEU A 113 7.33 -2.58 -18.73
N ALA A 114 7.99 -3.73 -18.87
CA ALA A 114 8.48 -4.20 -20.16
C ALA A 114 7.31 -4.44 -21.14
N ALA A 115 6.25 -5.11 -20.68
CA ALA A 115 5.05 -5.33 -21.48
C ALA A 115 4.32 -4.01 -21.82
N LEU A 116 4.26 -3.07 -20.87
CA LEU A 116 3.69 -1.74 -21.09
C LEU A 116 4.50 -0.97 -22.15
N ALA A 117 5.83 -1.07 -22.12
CA ALA A 117 6.70 -0.42 -23.10
C ALA A 117 6.43 -0.93 -24.51
N GLU A 118 6.36 -2.26 -24.71
CA GLU A 118 6.00 -2.87 -26.01
C GLU A 118 4.64 -2.35 -26.51
N ARG A 119 3.62 -2.32 -25.65
CA ARG A 119 2.30 -1.77 -26.00
C ARG A 119 2.34 -0.28 -26.30
N GLY A 120 3.16 0.47 -25.56
CA GLY A 120 3.32 1.91 -25.65
C GLY A 120 3.99 2.40 -26.93
N GLU A 121 4.73 1.53 -27.65
CA GLU A 121 5.33 1.87 -28.94
C GLU A 121 4.27 2.26 -29.97
N ARG A 122 3.17 1.50 -30.03
CA ARG A 122 2.04 1.81 -30.90
C ARG A 122 1.41 3.14 -30.51
N THR A 123 1.26 3.41 -29.22
CA THR A 123 0.71 4.69 -28.73
C THR A 123 1.60 5.86 -29.15
N ALA A 124 2.93 5.73 -29.00
CA ALA A 124 3.88 6.76 -29.40
C ALA A 124 3.83 7.05 -30.91
N LEU A 125 3.78 5.99 -31.73
CA LEU A 125 3.69 6.13 -33.18
C LEU A 125 2.35 6.75 -33.61
N CYS A 126 1.22 6.24 -33.11
CA CYS A 126 -0.10 6.68 -33.55
C CYS A 126 -0.47 8.08 -33.07
N MET A 127 -0.09 8.46 -31.85
CA MET A 127 -0.46 9.76 -31.27
C MET A 127 0.55 10.86 -31.58
N TYR A 128 1.84 10.51 -31.66
CA TYR A 128 2.91 11.51 -31.72
C TYR A 128 3.82 11.36 -32.94
N GLY A 129 3.67 10.30 -33.76
CA GLY A 129 4.56 10.04 -34.89
C GLY A 129 6.02 9.84 -34.47
N ALA A 130 6.26 9.45 -33.22
CA ALA A 130 7.57 9.43 -32.60
C ALA A 130 8.06 7.98 -32.38
N PRO A 131 9.39 7.74 -32.43
CA PRO A 131 9.98 6.48 -31.99
C PRO A 131 9.95 6.37 -30.46
N GLY A 132 10.16 5.16 -29.94
CA GLY A 132 10.09 4.87 -28.50
C GLY A 132 8.67 4.51 -28.06
N TRP A 133 8.39 4.61 -26.76
CA TRP A 133 7.11 4.24 -26.17
C TRP A 133 6.61 5.32 -25.21
N VAL A 134 5.29 5.35 -25.00
CA VAL A 134 4.65 6.27 -24.06
C VAL A 134 3.46 5.60 -23.39
N ALA A 135 3.29 5.90 -22.10
CA ALA A 135 2.08 5.60 -21.34
C ALA A 135 1.60 6.90 -20.66
N HIS A 136 0.29 7.03 -20.47
CA HIS A 136 -0.34 8.20 -19.87
C HIS A 136 -0.71 7.94 -18.40
N GLY A 137 -1.50 8.84 -17.80
CA GLY A 137 -1.70 8.90 -16.34
C GLY A 137 -2.31 7.67 -15.67
N PHE A 138 -2.98 6.79 -16.41
CA PHE A 138 -3.54 5.54 -15.90
C PHE A 138 -3.62 4.47 -16.99
N THR A 139 -3.69 3.20 -16.59
CA THR A 139 -3.80 2.05 -17.50
C THR A 139 -4.38 0.82 -16.79
N ASP A 140 -5.08 -0.04 -17.52
CA ASP A 140 -5.51 -1.40 -17.11
C ASP A 140 -4.67 -2.52 -17.76
N ALA A 141 -3.71 -2.11 -18.59
CA ALA A 141 -2.90 -2.96 -19.49
C ALA A 141 -2.10 -4.08 -18.83
#